data_AF-A0A0H5QK10-F1
#
_entry.id   AF-A0A0H5QK10-F1
#
_cell.length_a   1.000
_cell.length_b   1.000
_cell.length_c   1.000
_cell.angle_alpha   90.00
_cell.angle_beta   90.00
_cell.angle_gamma   90.00
#
_symmetry.space_group_name_H-M   'P 1'
#
loop_
_entity.id
_entity.type
_entity.pdbx_description
1 polymer ?
#
loop_
_entity_poly.entity_id
_entity_poly.type
_entity_poly.pdbx_seq_one_letter_code
_entity_poly.pdbx_strand_id
1 'polypeptide(L)'
;MSAGLIFWAIMTIIHIPILIGPVIYWRCRKYNPMKNRRPVLFTFCFVFLSLEVYVQIIIAGAWDFIGVWVDVFVGSGVMICVLEGYLIFTLSLYISYNKSKDQLAIFNMSPSQNSIKELQSFMKSVKRLNYLLGDQFAFIWIISNVTVIEIIAVVAALPDSSKLNYSMKEYNSSGDGSFRSIQNVVLGRCLITALALLVVSWRLRIVNDAFKTKSMLKRVGLGTFLGIAFFEATAYYSCLLLDSNV
;
A
#
# COMPACT_ATOMS: atom_id res chain seq x y z
N MET A 1 -28.84 5.75 -6.40
CA MET A 1 -27.71 5.25 -5.60
C MET A 1 -26.57 4.96 -6.56
N SER A 2 -25.42 5.64 -6.43
CA SER A 2 -24.32 5.48 -7.39
C SER A 2 -23.77 4.05 -7.34
N ALA A 3 -23.37 3.49 -8.49
CA ALA A 3 -22.77 2.16 -8.55
C ALA A 3 -21.54 2.02 -7.63
N GLY A 4 -20.78 3.10 -7.46
CA GLY A 4 -19.67 3.18 -6.51
C GLY A 4 -20.08 2.96 -5.06
N LEU A 5 -21.20 3.53 -4.61
CA LEU A 5 -21.68 3.32 -3.24
C LEU A 5 -22.05 1.85 -2.98
N ILE A 6 -22.71 1.19 -3.94
CA ILE A 6 -23.04 -0.24 -3.84
C ILE A 6 -21.76 -1.08 -3.74
N PHE A 7 -20.76 -0.80 -4.59
CA PHE A 7 -19.48 -1.48 -4.59
C PHE A 7 -18.76 -1.34 -3.24
N TRP A 8 -18.63 -0.12 -2.71
CA TRP A 8 -17.94 0.14 -1.45
C TRP A 8 -18.71 -0.40 -0.23
N ALA A 9 -20.05 -0.42 -0.28
CA ALA A 9 -20.86 -1.08 0.73
C ALA A 9 -20.58 -2.60 0.79
N ILE A 10 -20.54 -3.27 -0.37
CA ILE A 10 -20.19 -4.69 -0.46
C ILE A 10 -18.77 -4.92 0.06
N MET A 11 -17.80 -4.09 -0.35
CA MET A 11 -16.43 -4.19 0.13
C MET A 11 -16.32 -4.02 1.64
N THR A 12 -17.10 -3.11 2.24
CA THR A 12 -17.15 -2.91 3.69
C THR A 12 -17.64 -4.16 4.40
N ILE A 13 -18.75 -4.77 3.92
CA ILE A 13 -19.29 -6.02 4.48
C ILE A 13 -18.24 -7.14 4.43
N ILE A 14 -17.52 -7.27 3.31
CA ILE A 14 -16.45 -8.26 3.14
C ILE A 14 -15.26 -7.99 4.08
N HIS A 15 -14.97 -6.72 4.40
CA HIS A 15 -13.85 -6.35 5.27
C HIS A 15 -14.14 -6.47 6.77
N ILE A 16 -15.41 -6.50 7.20
CA ILE A 16 -15.75 -6.65 8.64
C ILE A 16 -15.11 -7.91 9.26
N PRO A 17 -15.20 -9.12 8.67
CA PRO A 17 -14.51 -10.30 9.20
C PRO A 17 -12.98 -10.18 9.17
N ILE A 18 -12.43 -9.40 8.24
CA ILE A 18 -10.98 -9.22 8.03
C ILE A 18 -10.35 -8.45 9.21
N LEU A 19 -11.13 -7.59 9.89
CA LEU A 19 -10.70 -6.87 11.11
C LEU A 19 -10.36 -7.76 12.30
N ILE A 20 -10.84 -9.02 12.31
CA ILE A 20 -10.45 -10.00 13.33
C ILE A 20 -8.98 -10.40 13.17
N GLY A 21 -8.45 -10.37 11.94
CA GLY A 21 -7.08 -10.72 11.60
C GLY A 21 -6.03 -9.96 12.44
N PRO A 22 -6.02 -8.62 12.43
CA PRO A 22 -5.19 -7.78 13.29
C PRO A 22 -5.21 -8.17 14.76
N VAL A 23 -6.39 -8.41 15.33
CA VAL A 23 -6.55 -8.74 16.75
C VAL A 23 -5.89 -10.09 17.06
N ILE A 24 -6.13 -11.10 16.23
CA ILE A 24 -5.48 -12.42 16.36
C ILE A 24 -3.97 -12.26 16.21
N TYR A 25 -3.51 -11.53 15.19
CA TYR A 25 -2.08 -11.35 14.92
C TYR A 25 -1.37 -10.59 16.05
N TRP A 26 -2.03 -9.59 16.63
CA TRP A 26 -1.53 -8.82 17.77
C TRP A 26 -1.41 -9.67 19.04
N ARG A 27 -2.40 -10.52 19.31
CA ARG A 27 -2.37 -11.47 20.44
C ARG A 27 -1.29 -12.53 20.25
N CYS A 28 -1.13 -13.03 19.03
CA CYS A 28 -0.18 -14.08 18.72
C CYS A 28 1.25 -13.58 18.41
N ARG A 29 1.50 -12.27 18.53
CA ARG A 29 2.78 -11.62 18.15
C ARG A 29 4.03 -12.18 18.83
N LYS A 30 3.86 -12.82 19.99
CA LYS A 30 4.97 -13.35 20.80
C LYS A 30 5.38 -14.77 20.39
N TYR A 31 4.53 -15.50 19.66
CA TYR A 31 4.78 -16.89 19.31
C TYR A 31 5.51 -17.02 17.98
N ASN A 32 6.41 -18.00 17.87
CA ASN A 32 7.00 -18.37 16.58
C ASN A 32 5.95 -19.15 15.76
N PRO A 33 5.88 -18.94 14.43
CA PRO A 33 6.75 -18.10 13.61
C PRO A 33 6.28 -16.64 13.47
N MET A 34 5.18 -16.24 14.11
CA MET A 34 4.57 -14.90 13.94
C MET A 34 5.46 -13.76 14.43
N LYS A 35 6.23 -13.95 15.50
CA LYS A 35 7.21 -12.98 16.01
C LYS A 35 8.19 -12.52 14.92
N ASN A 36 8.60 -13.44 14.04
CA ASN A 36 9.56 -13.17 12.97
C ASN A 36 8.92 -12.57 11.70
N ARG A 37 7.59 -12.38 11.70
CA ARG A 37 6.80 -11.89 10.56
C ARG A 37 6.26 -10.48 10.76
N ARG A 38 6.90 -9.66 11.59
CA ARG A 38 6.55 -8.25 11.82
C ARG A 38 5.05 -8.01 12.07
N PRO A 39 4.54 -8.53 13.18
CA PRO A 39 3.11 -8.45 13.48
C PRO A 39 2.60 -7.01 13.63
N VAL A 40 3.46 -6.06 14.03
CA VAL A 40 3.12 -4.63 14.14
C VAL A 40 2.83 -4.04 12.77
N LEU A 41 3.78 -4.16 11.83
CA LEU A 41 3.61 -3.64 10.46
C LEU A 41 2.44 -4.32 9.73
N PHE A 42 2.26 -5.63 9.92
CA PHE A 42 1.11 -6.33 9.36
C PHE A 42 -0.23 -5.81 9.90
N THR A 43 -0.30 -5.58 11.21
CA THR A 43 -1.48 -4.98 11.86
C THR A 43 -1.75 -3.58 11.31
N PHE A 44 -0.70 -2.77 11.17
CA PHE A 44 -0.79 -1.45 10.55
C PHE A 44 -1.40 -1.52 9.15
N CYS A 45 -0.89 -2.39 8.27
CA CYS A 45 -1.42 -2.53 6.90
C CYS A 45 -2.92 -2.85 6.88
N PHE A 46 -3.38 -3.74 7.76
CA PHE A 46 -4.79 -4.13 7.82
C PHE A 46 -5.69 -3.02 8.38
N VAL A 47 -5.21 -2.29 9.40
CA VAL A 47 -5.95 -1.15 9.95
C VAL A 47 -6.11 -0.08 8.87
N PHE A 48 -5.04 0.27 8.16
CA PHE A 48 -5.10 1.25 7.08
C PHE A 48 -5.90 0.75 5.88
N LEU A 49 -5.84 -0.54 5.54
CA LEU A 49 -6.67 -1.11 4.47
C LEU A 49 -8.16 -1.01 4.82
N SER A 50 -8.51 -1.25 6.08
CA SER A 50 -9.89 -1.12 6.53
C SER A 50 -10.31 0.34 6.57
N LEU A 51 -9.43 1.23 7.04
CA LEU A 51 -9.65 2.67 7.02
C LEU A 51 -9.89 3.18 5.61
N GLU A 52 -9.12 2.70 4.62
CA GLU A 52 -9.29 3.04 3.21
C GLU A 52 -10.71 2.70 2.74
N VAL A 53 -11.17 1.47 3.00
CA VAL A 53 -12.54 1.06 2.62
C VAL A 53 -13.60 1.95 3.28
N TYR A 54 -13.42 2.36 4.53
CA TYR A 54 -14.32 3.29 5.22
C TYR A 54 -14.26 4.72 4.67
N VAL A 55 -13.08 5.21 4.32
CA VAL A 55 -12.93 6.53 3.68
C VAL A 55 -13.65 6.52 2.33
N GLN A 56 -13.46 5.48 1.53
CA GLN A 56 -14.05 5.37 0.20
C GLN A 56 -15.59 5.24 0.23
N ILE A 57 -16.17 4.49 1.18
CA ILE A 57 -17.65 4.44 1.31
C ILE A 57 -18.22 5.79 1.76
N ILE A 58 -17.50 6.52 2.64
CA ILE A 58 -17.91 7.87 3.06
C ILE A 58 -17.86 8.84 1.89
N ILE A 59 -16.76 8.86 1.12
CA ILE A 59 -16.62 9.69 -0.09
C ILE A 59 -17.73 9.35 -1.11
N ALA A 60 -18.00 8.07 -1.35
CA ALA A 60 -19.05 7.65 -2.27
C ALA A 60 -20.47 7.99 -1.79
N GLY A 61 -20.71 7.95 -0.47
CA GLY A 61 -22.02 8.21 0.13
C GLY A 61 -22.35 9.70 0.31
N ALA A 62 -21.34 10.51 0.60
CA ALA A 62 -21.46 11.96 0.80
C ALA A 62 -20.82 12.75 -0.35
N TRP A 63 -20.85 12.18 -1.56
CA TRP A 63 -20.28 12.75 -2.79
C TRP A 63 -20.71 14.21 -3.06
N ASP A 64 -21.93 14.57 -2.69
CA ASP A 64 -22.51 15.90 -2.90
C ASP A 64 -22.03 16.94 -1.87
N PHE A 65 -21.43 16.51 -0.76
CA PHE A 65 -21.09 17.39 0.38
C PHE A 65 -19.59 17.39 0.71
N ILE A 66 -18.88 16.33 0.33
CA ILE A 66 -17.46 16.18 0.62
C ILE A 66 -16.67 17.05 -0.34
N GLY A 67 -15.85 17.92 0.24
CA GLY A 67 -14.90 18.74 -0.50
C GLY A 67 -13.86 17.88 -1.20
N VAL A 68 -13.43 18.32 -2.38
CA VAL A 68 -12.39 17.67 -3.20
C VAL A 68 -11.12 17.38 -2.40
N TRP A 69 -10.75 18.29 -1.49
CA TRP A 69 -9.57 18.13 -0.63
C TRP A 69 -9.58 16.84 0.20
N VAL A 70 -10.75 16.30 0.58
CA VAL A 70 -10.85 15.06 1.35
C VAL A 70 -10.38 13.89 0.52
N ASP A 71 -10.81 13.79 -0.74
CA ASP A 71 -10.37 12.72 -1.64
C ASP A 71 -8.87 12.84 -1.94
N VAL A 72 -8.39 14.07 -2.21
CA VAL A 72 -6.97 14.32 -2.48
C VAL A 72 -6.10 13.94 -1.31
N PHE A 73 -6.34 14.49 -0.13
CA PHE A 73 -5.38 14.39 0.98
C PHE A 73 -5.69 13.20 1.88
N VAL A 74 -6.96 12.98 2.23
CA VAL A 74 -7.33 11.86 3.11
C VAL A 74 -7.35 10.56 2.32
N GLY A 75 -8.02 10.52 1.17
CA GLY A 75 -8.08 9.34 0.31
C GLY A 75 -6.68 8.90 -0.15
N SER A 76 -5.94 9.79 -0.81
CA SER A 76 -4.59 9.44 -1.29
C SER A 76 -3.61 9.12 -0.15
N GLY A 77 -3.64 9.88 0.94
CA GLY A 77 -2.75 9.67 2.08
C GLY A 77 -2.95 8.29 2.73
N VAL A 78 -4.20 7.88 2.91
CA VAL A 78 -4.53 6.55 3.44
C VAL A 78 -4.14 5.45 2.43
N MET A 79 -4.45 5.63 1.14
CA MET A 79 -4.06 4.68 0.10
C MET A 79 -2.53 4.46 0.03
N ILE A 80 -1.74 5.53 0.14
CA ILE A 80 -0.27 5.45 0.17
C ILE A 80 0.19 4.68 1.42
N CYS A 81 -0.39 4.95 2.60
CA CYS A 81 -0.06 4.20 3.81
C CYS A 81 -0.30 2.69 3.63
N VAL A 82 -1.40 2.32 2.96
CA VAL A 82 -1.71 0.92 2.64
C VAL A 82 -0.64 0.32 1.73
N LEU A 83 -0.36 0.95 0.58
CA LEU A 83 0.53 0.39 -0.43
C LEU A 83 1.99 0.35 0.02
N GLU A 84 2.50 1.45 0.59
CA GLU A 84 3.87 1.48 1.13
C GLU A 84 3.99 0.54 2.32
N GLY A 85 2.98 0.45 3.18
CA GLY A 85 2.93 -0.51 4.27
C GLY A 85 3.07 -1.94 3.77
N TYR A 86 2.26 -2.35 2.79
CA TYR A 86 2.34 -3.68 2.19
C TYR A 86 3.65 -3.92 1.43
N LEU A 87 4.20 -2.91 0.75
CA LEU A 87 5.48 -3.01 0.07
C LEU A 87 6.62 -3.27 1.06
N ILE A 88 6.75 -2.44 2.10
CA ILE A 88 7.79 -2.62 3.12
C ILE A 88 7.60 -3.93 3.85
N PHE A 89 6.36 -4.30 4.17
CA PHE A 89 6.08 -5.59 4.78
C PHE A 89 6.56 -6.76 3.90
N THR A 90 6.30 -6.70 2.60
CA THR A 90 6.72 -7.73 1.64
C THR A 90 8.24 -7.78 1.48
N LEU A 91 8.89 -6.62 1.34
CA LEU A 91 10.35 -6.51 1.31
C LEU A 91 10.98 -7.06 2.60
N SER A 92 10.36 -6.78 3.73
CA SER A 92 10.78 -7.24 5.05
C SER A 92 10.74 -8.76 5.16
N LEU A 93 9.68 -9.38 4.64
CA LEU A 93 9.57 -10.84 4.55
C LEU A 93 10.63 -11.42 3.61
N TYR A 94 10.85 -10.78 2.46
CA TYR A 94 11.83 -11.24 1.46
C TYR A 94 13.26 -11.24 2.03
N ILE A 95 13.66 -10.15 2.67
CA ILE A 95 14.96 -10.04 3.30
C ILE A 95 15.10 -11.01 4.48
N SER A 96 14.07 -11.12 5.34
CA SER A 96 14.11 -12.04 6.49
C SER A 96 14.25 -13.50 6.04
N TYR A 97 13.64 -13.85 4.92
CA TYR A 97 13.81 -15.16 4.30
C TYR A 97 15.23 -15.39 3.78
N ASN A 98 15.76 -14.46 2.97
CA ASN A 98 17.12 -14.60 2.45
C ASN A 98 18.15 -14.71 3.58
N LYS A 99 18.00 -13.90 4.63
CA LYS A 99 18.82 -14.01 5.84
C LYS A 99 18.74 -15.40 6.47
N SER A 100 17.54 -15.97 6.60
CA SER A 100 17.37 -17.31 7.18
C SER A 100 18.00 -18.39 6.30
N LYS A 101 17.91 -18.26 4.97
CA LYS A 101 18.56 -19.15 4.01
C LYS A 101 20.09 -19.08 4.12
N ASP A 102 20.65 -17.88 4.20
CA ASP A 102 22.10 -17.67 4.32
C ASP A 102 22.63 -18.22 5.65
N GLN A 103 21.87 -18.06 6.74
CA GLN A 103 22.22 -18.66 8.05
C GLN A 103 22.27 -20.19 7.99
N LEU A 104 21.33 -20.83 7.30
CA LEU A 104 21.35 -22.28 7.10
C LEU A 104 22.51 -22.72 6.21
N ALA A 105 22.83 -21.95 5.17
CA ALA A 105 23.97 -22.24 4.30
C ALA A 105 25.30 -22.19 5.08
N ILE A 106 25.50 -21.17 5.92
CA ILE A 106 26.70 -21.02 6.76
C ILE A 106 26.78 -22.14 7.80
N PHE A 107 25.66 -22.50 8.44
CA PHE A 107 25.63 -23.60 9.42
C PHE A 107 26.02 -24.94 8.80
N ASN A 108 25.68 -25.15 7.52
CA ASN A 108 26.03 -26.38 6.79
C ASN A 108 27.44 -26.36 6.19
N MET A 109 28.16 -25.22 6.24
CA MET A 109 29.55 -25.12 5.80
C MET A 109 30.49 -25.60 6.91
N SER A 110 31.37 -26.55 6.59
CA SER A 110 32.40 -27.07 7.51
C SER A 110 33.35 -25.96 7.98
N PRO A 111 33.81 -25.95 9.25
CA PRO A 111 34.59 -24.85 9.83
C PRO A 111 36.02 -24.80 9.25
N SER A 112 36.17 -24.24 8.05
CA SER A 112 37.48 -23.88 7.47
C SER A 112 37.89 -22.47 7.91
N GLN A 113 39.19 -22.16 7.96
CA GLN A 113 39.70 -20.86 8.45
C GLN A 113 39.24 -19.63 7.63
N ASN A 114 38.78 -19.80 6.38
CA ASN A 114 38.15 -18.75 5.58
C ASN A 114 36.76 -18.33 6.12
N SER A 115 36.15 -19.16 6.97
CA SER A 115 34.83 -18.92 7.57
C SER A 115 34.77 -17.68 8.47
N ILE A 116 35.86 -17.27 9.13
CA ILE A 116 35.82 -16.17 10.11
C ILE A 116 35.62 -14.81 9.41
N LYS A 117 36.34 -14.55 8.31
CA LYS A 117 36.18 -13.31 7.54
C LYS A 117 34.82 -13.26 6.84
N GLU A 118 34.37 -14.38 6.29
CA GLU A 118 33.05 -14.51 5.68
C GLU A 118 31.94 -14.29 6.71
N LEU A 119 32.06 -14.89 7.90
CA LEU A 119 31.15 -14.71 9.02
C LEU A 119 31.10 -13.25 9.50
N GLN A 120 32.24 -12.57 9.59
CA GLN A 120 32.27 -11.14 9.95
C GLN A 120 31.59 -10.26 8.89
N SER A 121 31.81 -10.54 7.61
CA SER A 121 31.14 -9.80 6.52
C SER A 121 29.62 -10.05 6.54
N PHE A 122 29.22 -11.30 6.79
CA PHE A 122 27.83 -11.71 6.96
C PHE A 122 27.19 -11.02 8.16
N MET A 123 27.84 -10.99 9.32
CA MET A 123 27.35 -10.29 10.51
C MET A 123 27.18 -8.78 10.28
N LYS A 124 28.10 -8.14 9.55
CA LYS A 124 27.96 -6.73 9.14
C LYS A 124 26.77 -6.52 8.20
N SER A 125 26.55 -7.44 7.26
CA SER A 125 25.38 -7.43 6.37
C SER A 125 24.09 -7.59 7.17
N VAL A 126 24.03 -8.57 8.08
CA VAL A 126 22.90 -8.81 8.98
C VAL A 126 22.60 -7.59 9.85
N LYS A 127 23.60 -6.90 10.37
CA LYS A 127 23.40 -5.69 11.18
C LYS A 127 22.76 -4.56 10.37
N ARG A 128 23.23 -4.34 9.12
CA ARG A 128 22.62 -3.37 8.20
C ARG A 128 21.20 -3.75 7.81
N LEU A 129 20.98 -5.03 7.49
CA LEU A 129 19.65 -5.54 7.19
C LEU A 129 18.73 -5.38 8.39
N ASN A 130 19.14 -5.73 9.61
CA ASN A 130 18.32 -5.55 10.81
C ASN A 130 17.87 -4.08 11.02
N TYR A 131 18.70 -3.11 10.63
CA TYR A 131 18.32 -1.69 10.68
C TYR A 131 17.29 -1.33 9.60
N LEU A 132 17.52 -1.72 8.34
CA LEU A 132 16.53 -1.59 7.25
C LEU A 132 15.25 -2.37 7.54
N LEU A 133 15.36 -3.37 8.43
CA LEU A 133 14.28 -4.19 8.90
C LEU A 133 13.64 -3.68 10.21
N GLY A 134 13.98 -2.48 10.67
CA GLY A 134 13.34 -1.88 11.84
C GLY A 134 11.92 -1.38 11.52
N ASP A 135 11.00 -1.50 12.47
CA ASP A 135 9.67 -0.90 12.35
C ASP A 135 9.76 0.63 12.26
N GLN A 136 10.73 1.25 12.96
CA GLN A 136 11.00 2.69 12.86
C GLN A 136 11.35 3.13 11.43
N PHE A 137 12.22 2.39 10.75
CA PHE A 137 12.56 2.68 9.36
C PHE A 137 11.33 2.55 8.46
N ALA A 138 10.50 1.52 8.67
CA ALA A 138 9.26 1.34 7.93
C ALA A 138 8.32 2.54 8.09
N PHE A 139 8.09 3.00 9.32
CA PHE A 139 7.22 4.16 9.56
C PHE A 139 7.81 5.46 9.03
N ILE A 140 9.11 5.70 9.19
CA ILE A 140 9.78 6.89 8.63
C ILE A 140 9.64 6.90 7.10
N TRP A 141 9.83 5.75 6.45
CA TRP A 141 9.65 5.62 5.00
C TRP A 141 8.21 5.94 4.59
N ILE A 142 7.21 5.34 5.24
CA ILE A 142 5.79 5.58 4.93
C ILE A 142 5.44 7.05 5.12
N ILE A 143 5.78 7.63 6.27
CA ILE A 143 5.52 9.03 6.59
C ILE A 143 6.19 9.94 5.56
N SER A 144 7.47 9.71 5.23
CA SER A 144 8.17 10.53 4.24
C SER A 144 7.49 10.49 2.86
N ASN A 145 6.98 9.32 2.46
CA ASN A 145 6.33 9.14 1.17
C ASN A 145 4.94 9.80 1.12
N VAL A 146 4.19 9.72 2.22
CA VAL A 146 2.94 10.46 2.38
C VAL A 146 3.24 11.95 2.33
N THR A 147 4.14 12.47 3.17
CA THR A 147 4.49 13.89 3.21
C THR A 147 4.95 14.43 1.86
N VAL A 148 5.78 13.70 1.11
CA VAL A 148 6.21 14.13 -0.23
C VAL A 148 5.02 14.27 -1.18
N ILE A 149 4.09 13.31 -1.18
CA ILE A 149 2.92 13.40 -2.05
C ILE A 149 1.95 14.48 -1.62
N GLU A 150 1.71 14.64 -0.32
CA GLU A 150 0.89 15.71 0.22
C GLU A 150 1.46 17.08 -0.18
N ILE A 151 2.78 17.28 -0.10
CA ILE A 151 3.43 18.51 -0.57
C ILE A 151 3.21 18.71 -2.08
N ILE A 152 3.40 17.66 -2.89
CA ILE A 152 3.16 17.75 -4.34
C ILE A 152 1.70 18.12 -4.63
N ALA A 153 0.75 17.50 -3.93
CA ALA A 153 -0.67 17.77 -4.09
C ALA A 153 -1.03 19.20 -3.67
N VAL A 154 -0.50 19.69 -2.55
CA VAL A 154 -0.67 21.09 -2.11
C VAL A 154 -0.11 22.04 -3.15
N VAL A 155 1.14 21.85 -3.59
CA VAL A 155 1.79 22.72 -4.57
C VAL A 155 1.03 22.74 -5.89
N ALA A 156 0.56 21.58 -6.35
CA ALA A 156 -0.22 21.48 -7.58
C ALA A 156 -1.62 22.09 -7.44
N ALA A 157 -2.19 22.12 -6.24
CA ALA A 157 -3.50 22.72 -5.97
C ALA A 157 -3.45 24.24 -5.69
N LEU A 158 -2.27 24.83 -5.42
CA LEU A 158 -2.13 26.27 -5.13
C LEU A 158 -2.78 27.19 -6.19
N PRO A 159 -2.59 26.96 -7.51
CA PRO A 159 -3.18 27.82 -8.55
C PRO A 159 -4.72 27.85 -8.51
N ASP A 160 -5.33 26.78 -8.02
CA ASP A 160 -6.78 26.54 -8.02
C ASP A 160 -7.31 26.30 -6.60
N SER A 161 -6.67 26.90 -5.60
CA SER A 161 -6.94 26.63 -4.17
C SER A 161 -8.40 26.87 -3.75
N SER A 162 -9.12 27.78 -4.41
CA SER A 162 -10.55 28.02 -4.17
C SER A 162 -11.43 26.82 -4.55
N LYS A 163 -11.02 26.01 -5.54
CA LYS A 163 -11.74 24.84 -6.04
C LYS A 163 -11.60 23.62 -5.13
N LEU A 164 -10.64 23.61 -4.20
CA LEU A 164 -10.49 22.53 -3.20
C LEU A 164 -11.72 22.40 -2.30
N ASN A 165 -12.47 23.49 -2.11
CA ASN A 165 -13.70 23.51 -1.31
C ASN A 165 -14.94 23.11 -2.10
N TYR A 166 -14.85 22.91 -3.42
CA TYR A 166 -15.98 22.43 -4.20
C TYR A 166 -16.33 21.02 -3.75
N SER A 167 -17.62 20.69 -3.77
CA SER A 167 -18.03 19.30 -3.66
C SER A 167 -17.48 18.49 -4.84
N MET A 168 -17.30 17.18 -4.67
CA MET A 168 -16.88 16.29 -5.76
C MET A 168 -17.82 16.36 -6.97
N LYS A 169 -19.12 16.60 -6.74
CA LYS A 169 -20.12 16.79 -7.81
C LYS A 169 -19.92 18.10 -8.57
N GLU A 170 -19.77 19.22 -7.86
CA GLU A 170 -19.54 20.53 -8.49
C GLU A 170 -18.25 20.50 -9.30
N TYR A 171 -17.20 19.88 -8.75
CA TYR A 171 -15.93 19.74 -9.43
C TYR A 171 -16.08 18.96 -10.75
N ASN A 172 -16.68 17.76 -10.71
CA ASN A 172 -16.88 16.95 -11.93
C ASN A 172 -17.73 17.68 -12.98
N SER A 173 -18.69 18.50 -12.53
CA SER A 173 -19.54 19.28 -13.42
C SER A 173 -18.83 20.49 -14.03
N SER A 174 -17.72 20.96 -13.42
CA SER A 174 -16.97 22.13 -13.89
C SER A 174 -16.12 21.87 -15.14
N GLY A 175 -15.86 20.61 -15.48
CA GLY A 175 -15.03 20.22 -16.63
C GLY A 175 -13.54 20.57 -16.48
N ASP A 176 -13.10 20.97 -15.28
CA ASP A 176 -11.71 21.34 -15.04
C ASP A 176 -10.79 20.11 -14.97
N GLY A 177 -9.62 20.19 -15.63
CA GLY A 177 -8.61 19.13 -15.68
C GLY A 177 -7.53 19.23 -14.59
N SER A 178 -7.51 20.31 -13.80
CA SER A 178 -6.49 20.58 -12.77
C SER A 178 -6.41 19.46 -11.72
N PHE A 179 -7.53 19.06 -11.11
CA PHE A 179 -7.60 17.96 -10.14
C PHE A 179 -7.20 16.62 -10.74
N ARG A 180 -7.61 16.36 -11.98
CA ARG A 180 -7.31 15.10 -12.66
C ARG A 180 -5.81 14.93 -12.85
N SER A 181 -5.09 16.02 -13.08
CA SER A 181 -3.63 16.02 -13.14
C SER A 181 -3.01 15.62 -11.80
N ILE A 182 -3.53 16.11 -10.68
CA ILE A 182 -3.07 15.74 -9.33
C ILE A 182 -3.36 14.27 -9.05
N GLN A 183 -4.59 13.84 -9.33
CA GLN A 183 -5.02 12.45 -9.14
C GLN A 183 -4.16 11.48 -9.95
N ASN A 184 -3.85 11.81 -11.21
CA ASN A 184 -2.99 10.98 -12.07
C ASN A 184 -1.56 10.84 -11.51
N VAL A 185 -1.00 11.89 -10.90
CA VAL A 185 0.34 11.81 -10.27
C VAL A 185 0.33 10.83 -9.09
N VAL A 186 -0.69 10.92 -8.23
CA VAL A 186 -0.87 10.00 -7.11
C VAL A 186 -1.08 8.56 -7.59
N LEU A 187 -1.99 8.36 -8.54
CA LEU A 187 -2.33 7.05 -9.10
C LEU A 187 -1.14 6.42 -9.79
N GLY A 188 -0.40 7.18 -10.60
CA GLY A 188 0.82 6.72 -11.27
C GLY A 188 1.88 6.23 -10.27
N ARG A 189 2.10 6.98 -9.20
CA ARG A 189 3.00 6.55 -8.11
C ARG A 189 2.50 5.27 -7.43
N CYS A 190 1.21 5.21 -7.12
CA CYS A 190 0.61 4.03 -6.49
C CYS A 190 0.70 2.79 -7.39
N LEU A 191 0.60 2.96 -8.70
CA LEU A 191 0.75 1.89 -9.69
C LEU A 191 2.20 1.37 -9.72
N ILE A 192 3.20 2.27 -9.63
CA ILE A 192 4.62 1.88 -9.47
C ILE A 192 4.81 1.07 -8.17
N THR A 193 4.26 1.53 -7.05
CA THR A 193 4.35 0.81 -5.76
C THR A 193 3.65 -0.56 -5.84
N ALA A 194 2.48 -0.64 -6.49
CA ALA A 194 1.76 -1.89 -6.71
C ALA A 194 2.54 -2.88 -7.60
N LEU A 195 3.18 -2.40 -8.66
CA LEU A 195 4.07 -3.20 -9.50
C LEU A 195 5.28 -3.72 -8.72
N ALA A 196 5.92 -2.85 -7.93
CA ALA A 196 7.03 -3.27 -7.05
C ALA A 196 6.57 -4.34 -6.05
N LEU A 197 5.41 -4.14 -5.41
CA LEU A 197 4.80 -5.09 -4.51
C LEU A 197 4.56 -6.45 -5.19
N LEU A 198 4.02 -6.46 -6.41
CA LEU A 198 3.80 -7.67 -7.21
C LEU A 198 5.12 -8.40 -7.51
N VAL A 199 6.13 -7.68 -8.00
CA VAL A 199 7.45 -8.24 -8.34
C VAL A 199 8.10 -8.88 -7.11
N VAL A 200 8.11 -8.19 -5.97
CA VAL A 200 8.69 -8.72 -4.72
C VAL A 200 7.85 -9.89 -4.19
N SER A 201 6.53 -9.81 -4.26
CA SER A 201 5.62 -10.90 -3.88
C SER A 201 5.80 -12.15 -4.73
N TRP A 202 6.16 -12.00 -6.00
CA TRP A 202 6.54 -13.13 -6.87
C TRP A 202 7.86 -13.75 -6.49
N ARG A 203 8.87 -12.94 -6.13
CA ARG A 203 10.17 -13.44 -5.63
C ARG A 203 10.04 -14.24 -4.33
N LEU A 204 9.02 -13.95 -3.53
CA LEU A 204 8.68 -14.75 -2.35
C LEU A 204 8.19 -16.17 -2.67
N ARG A 205 7.96 -16.58 -3.93
CA ARG A 205 7.45 -17.92 -4.31
C ARG A 205 8.26 -19.07 -3.69
N ILE A 206 9.55 -18.89 -3.45
CA ILE A 206 10.50 -19.95 -3.03
C ILE A 206 10.27 -20.43 -1.57
N VAL A 207 9.63 -19.64 -0.70
CA VAL A 207 9.42 -20.00 0.73
C VAL A 207 8.29 -21.05 0.90
N ASN A 208 8.18 -21.79 2.01
CA ASN A 208 6.93 -22.51 2.31
C ASN A 208 5.90 -21.53 2.93
N ASP A 209 4.67 -21.47 2.42
CA ASP A 209 3.64 -20.51 2.85
C ASP A 209 2.57 -21.12 3.76
N ALA A 210 2.97 -21.52 4.97
CA ALA A 210 2.05 -22.16 5.92
C ALA A 210 0.83 -21.29 6.33
N PHE A 211 0.89 -19.97 6.16
CA PHE A 211 -0.17 -19.04 6.58
C PHE A 211 -0.82 -18.30 5.40
N LYS A 212 -0.58 -18.76 4.17
CA LYS A 212 -1.12 -18.15 2.94
C LYS A 212 -0.80 -16.65 2.77
N THR A 213 0.25 -16.15 3.45
CA THR A 213 0.63 -14.73 3.44
C THR A 213 1.03 -14.29 2.04
N LYS A 214 1.67 -15.15 1.24
CA LYS A 214 2.05 -14.81 -0.13
C LYS A 214 0.85 -14.74 -1.06
N SER A 215 -0.08 -15.67 -0.90
CA SER A 215 -1.32 -15.67 -1.68
C SER A 215 -2.08 -14.37 -1.43
N MET A 216 -2.15 -13.95 -0.17
CA MET A 216 -2.72 -12.67 0.23
C MET A 216 -1.98 -11.48 -0.42
N LEU A 217 -0.65 -11.41 -0.31
CA LEU A 217 0.13 -10.30 -0.89
C LEU A 217 0.00 -10.20 -2.42
N LYS A 218 -0.04 -11.35 -3.12
CA LYS A 218 -0.31 -11.37 -4.56
C LYS A 218 -1.72 -10.88 -4.89
N ARG A 219 -2.73 -11.27 -4.09
CA ARG A 219 -4.11 -10.79 -4.28
C ARG A 219 -4.23 -9.30 -4.01
N VAL A 220 -3.57 -8.77 -2.99
CA VAL A 220 -3.52 -7.32 -2.71
C VAL A 220 -2.85 -6.60 -3.89
N GLY A 221 -1.64 -6.99 -4.27
CA GLY A 221 -0.94 -6.34 -5.39
C GLY A 221 -1.70 -6.42 -6.71
N LEU A 222 -2.29 -7.57 -7.02
CA LEU A 222 -3.04 -7.78 -8.26
C LEU A 222 -4.39 -7.05 -8.23
N GLY A 223 -5.08 -7.06 -7.08
CA GLY A 223 -6.31 -6.32 -6.87
C GLY A 223 -6.12 -4.82 -7.00
N THR A 224 -5.07 -4.26 -6.37
CA THR A 224 -4.71 -2.84 -6.53
C THR A 224 -4.37 -2.52 -7.98
N PHE A 225 -3.51 -3.32 -8.61
CA PHE A 225 -3.08 -3.06 -9.99
C PHE A 225 -4.27 -3.07 -10.96
N LEU A 226 -5.14 -4.09 -10.89
CA LEU A 226 -6.34 -4.17 -11.71
C LEU A 226 -7.34 -3.06 -11.38
N GLY A 227 -7.48 -2.69 -10.10
CA GLY A 227 -8.38 -1.62 -9.67
C GLY A 227 -7.96 -0.26 -10.25
N ILE A 228 -6.68 0.11 -10.14
CA ILE A 228 -6.16 1.35 -10.72
C ILE A 228 -6.26 1.31 -12.25
N ALA A 229 -5.88 0.20 -12.88
CA ALA A 229 -5.97 0.07 -14.34
C ALA A 229 -7.42 0.20 -14.86
N PHE A 230 -8.39 -0.39 -14.15
CA PHE A 230 -9.80 -0.25 -14.48
C PHE A 230 -10.29 1.18 -14.29
N PHE A 231 -9.92 1.83 -13.18
CA PHE A 231 -10.27 3.23 -12.92
C PHE A 231 -9.77 4.15 -14.04
N GLU A 232 -8.49 4.04 -14.41
CA GLU A 232 -7.88 4.81 -15.50
C GLU A 232 -8.58 4.55 -16.84
N ALA A 233 -8.87 3.29 -17.16
CA ALA A 233 -9.61 2.94 -18.37
C ALA A 233 -11.00 3.60 -18.39
N THR A 234 -11.75 3.52 -17.29
CA THR A 234 -13.08 4.15 -17.20
C THR A 234 -13.00 5.67 -17.32
N ALA A 235 -12.02 6.31 -16.68
CA ALA A 235 -11.81 7.75 -16.78
C ALA A 235 -11.46 8.18 -18.22
N TYR A 236 -10.65 7.39 -18.92
CA TYR A 236 -10.31 7.64 -20.32
C TYR A 236 -11.55 7.52 -21.24
N TYR A 237 -12.36 6.48 -21.07
CA TYR A 237 -13.60 6.31 -21.83
C TYR A 237 -14.60 7.44 -21.59
N SER A 238 -14.72 7.92 -20.35
CA SER A 238 -15.59 9.07 -20.04
C SER A 238 -15.15 10.35 -20.74
N CYS A 239 -13.84 10.57 -20.92
CA CYS A 239 -13.32 11.69 -21.71
C CYS A 239 -13.68 11.59 -23.18
N LEU A 240 -13.44 10.42 -23.80
CA LEU A 240 -13.73 10.21 -25.22
C LEU A 240 -15.21 10.40 -25.55
N LEU A 241 -16.11 9.96 -24.65
CA LEU A 241 -17.55 10.14 -24.84
C LEU A 241 -17.99 11.60 -24.73
N LEU A 242 -17.32 12.41 -23.90
CA LEU A 242 -17.60 13.84 -23.80
C LEU A 242 -17.15 14.59 -25.06
N ASP A 243 -15.98 14.25 -25.61
CA ASP A 243 -15.47 14.85 -26.85
C ASP A 243 -16.29 14.46 -28.09
N SER A 244 -16.95 13.30 -28.08
CA SER A 244 -17.80 12.84 -29.20
C SER A 244 -19.21 13.46 -29.25
N ASN A 245 -19.64 14.16 -28.20
CA ASN A 245 -20.96 14.76 -28.08
C ASN A 245 -20.96 16.30 -28.25
N VAL A 246 -19.85 16.85 -28.73
CA VAL A 246 -19.67 18.25 -29.14
C VAL A 246 -19.50 18.30 -30.66
#